data_AF-A0A1Z7ZVV3-F1
#
_entry.id   AF-A0A1Z7ZVV3-F1
#
_cell.length_a   1.000
_cell.length_b   1.000
_cell.length_c   1.000
_cell.angle_alpha   90.00
_cell.angle_beta   90.00
_cell.angle_gamma   90.00
#
_symmetry.space_group_name_H-M   'P 1'
#
loop_
_entity.id
_entity.type
_entity.pdbx_description
1 polymer ?
#
loop_
_entity_poly.entity_id
_entity_poly.type
_entity_poly.pdbx_seq_one_letter_code
_entity_poly.pdbx_strand_id
1 'polypeptide(L)'
;MNDLDKETAYLNAKRRVSKLRGFYSHLIIYLGVNVLISGYRIIRNLRRGETFEDAFFDFSTSVTWMFWGVGIIIHAFVVFILPKIIGNNWEEEKIKQFMEDEKNNNFN
;
A
#
# COMPACT_ATOMS: atom_id res chain seq x y z
N MET A 1 -30.61 -17.71 -2.57
CA MET A 1 -29.22 -17.30 -2.88
C MET A 1 -28.77 -18.22 -4.00
N ASN A 2 -28.76 -17.72 -5.22
CA ASN A 2 -28.48 -18.54 -6.40
C ASN A 2 -26.96 -18.69 -6.57
N ASP A 3 -26.49 -19.68 -7.32
CA ASP A 3 -25.04 -19.93 -7.43
C ASP A 3 -24.26 -18.74 -8.03
N LEU A 4 -24.91 -17.93 -8.87
CA LEU A 4 -24.37 -16.64 -9.36
C LEU A 4 -24.04 -15.65 -8.23
N ASP A 5 -24.87 -15.60 -7.17
CA ASP A 5 -24.63 -14.72 -6.02
C ASP A 5 -23.40 -15.17 -5.23
N LYS A 6 -23.20 -16.49 -5.11
CA LYS A 6 -22.06 -17.08 -4.40
C LYS A 6 -20.75 -16.82 -5.14
N GLU A 7 -20.75 -16.99 -6.45
CA GLU A 7 -19.59 -16.73 -7.31
C GLU A 7 -19.18 -15.25 -7.24
N THR A 8 -20.16 -14.34 -7.33
CA THR A 8 -19.92 -12.89 -7.24
C THR A 8 -19.37 -12.49 -5.87
N ALA A 9 -19.95 -13.02 -4.78
CA ALA A 9 -19.44 -12.80 -3.43
C ALA A 9 -17.99 -13.31 -3.25
N TYR A 10 -17.67 -14.48 -3.81
CA TYR A 10 -16.33 -15.04 -3.78
C TYR A 10 -15.32 -14.18 -4.54
N LEU A 11 -15.65 -13.72 -5.74
CA LEU A 11 -14.78 -12.84 -6.54
C LEU A 11 -14.52 -11.51 -5.82
N ASN A 12 -15.55 -10.93 -5.21
CA ASN A 12 -15.43 -9.70 -4.43
C ASN A 12 -14.53 -9.89 -3.20
N ALA A 13 -14.66 -11.01 -2.49
CA ALA A 13 -13.77 -11.35 -1.38
C ALA A 13 -12.31 -11.54 -1.84
N LYS A 14 -12.10 -12.27 -2.94
CA LYS A 14 -10.76 -12.51 -3.52
C LYS A 14 -10.08 -11.19 -3.93
N ARG A 15 -10.82 -10.28 -4.57
CA ARG A 15 -10.32 -8.95 -4.97
C ARG A 15 -9.89 -8.13 -3.75
N ARG A 16 -10.70 -8.13 -2.68
CA ARG A 16 -10.36 -7.45 -1.41
C ARG A 16 -9.09 -8.02 -0.78
N VAL A 17 -8.96 -9.35 -0.72
CA VAL A 17 -7.75 -10.00 -0.20
C VAL A 17 -6.51 -9.65 -1.02
N SER A 18 -6.63 -9.61 -2.35
CA SER A 18 -5.52 -9.22 -3.24
C SER A 18 -5.03 -7.80 -2.96
N LYS A 19 -5.96 -6.83 -2.84
CA LYS A 19 -5.63 -5.44 -2.47
C LYS A 19 -4.94 -5.35 -1.11
N LEU A 20 -5.46 -6.08 -0.12
CA LEU A 20 -4.87 -6.13 1.22
C LEU A 20 -3.45 -6.68 1.21
N ARG A 21 -3.23 -7.77 0.46
CA ARG A 21 -1.90 -8.37 0.29
C ARG A 21 -0.93 -7.38 -0.35
N GLY A 22 -1.37 -6.64 -1.37
CA GLY A 22 -0.58 -5.59 -2.00
C GLY A 22 -0.17 -4.48 -1.01
N PHE A 23 -1.11 -4.02 -0.19
CA PHE A 23 -0.83 -3.04 0.85
C PHE A 23 0.17 -3.55 1.89
N TYR A 24 -0.05 -4.75 2.45
CA TYR A 24 0.85 -5.31 3.46
C TYR A 24 2.26 -5.56 2.93
N SER A 25 2.41 -5.99 1.68
CA SER A 25 3.72 -6.12 1.05
C SER A 25 4.47 -4.79 1.02
N HIS A 26 3.80 -3.70 0.60
CA HIS A 26 4.41 -2.36 0.58
C HIS A 26 4.76 -1.88 2.00
N LEU A 27 3.86 -2.11 2.96
CA LEU A 27 4.08 -1.74 4.36
C LEU A 27 5.28 -2.48 4.98
N ILE A 28 5.39 -3.79 4.74
CA ILE A 28 6.50 -4.62 5.24
C ILE A 28 7.82 -4.18 4.62
N ILE A 29 7.86 -3.94 3.31
CA ILE A 29 9.07 -3.45 2.63
C ILE A 29 9.45 -2.07 3.18
N TYR A 30 8.48 -1.16 3.30
CA TYR A 30 8.69 0.17 3.87
C TYR A 30 9.30 0.07 5.28
N LEU A 31 8.71 -0.70 6.18
CA LEU A 31 9.22 -0.87 7.54
C LEU A 31 10.59 -1.54 7.56
N GLY A 32 10.76 -2.65 6.83
CA GLY A 32 12.00 -3.41 6.80
C GLY A 32 13.18 -2.59 6.29
N VAL A 33 13.03 -1.92 5.14
CA VAL A 33 14.08 -1.09 4.55
C VAL A 33 14.42 0.10 5.45
N ASN A 34 13.41 0.82 5.95
CA ASN A 34 13.65 1.99 6.78
C ASN A 34 14.29 1.62 8.13
N VAL A 35 13.85 0.53 8.78
CA VAL A 35 14.46 0.03 10.02
C VAL A 35 15.91 -0.40 9.79
N LEU A 36 16.20 -1.10 8.69
CA LEU A 36 17.58 -1.51 8.38
C LEU A 36 18.50 -0.31 8.13
N ILE A 37 18.05 0.68 7.35
CA ILE A 37 18.83 1.89 7.06
C ILE A 37 19.07 2.68 8.35
N SER A 38 18.02 2.94 9.13
CA SER A 38 18.13 3.69 10.39
C SER A 38 18.99 2.95 11.41
N GLY A 39 18.79 1.64 11.57
CA GLY A 39 19.58 0.80 12.47
C GLY A 39 21.07 0.81 12.10
N TYR A 40 21.39 0.65 10.81
CA TYR A 40 22.77 0.74 10.33
C TYR A 40 23.40 2.11 10.59
N ARG A 41 22.67 3.21 10.32
CA ARG A 41 23.15 4.58 10.57
C ARG A 41 23.41 4.82 12.06
N ILE A 42 22.48 4.43 12.93
CA ILE A 42 22.61 4.58 14.39
C ILE A 42 23.85 3.83 14.88
N ILE A 43 24.03 2.56 14.51
CA ILE A 43 25.19 1.75 14.92
C ILE A 43 26.51 2.38 14.45
N ARG A 44 26.54 2.89 13.21
CA ARG A 44 27.73 3.52 12.63
C ARG A 44 28.09 4.83 13.33
N ASN A 45 27.10 5.68 13.59
CA ASN A 45 27.31 6.99 14.20
C ASN A 45 27.73 6.86 15.68
N LEU A 46 27.13 5.91 16.42
CA LEU A 46 27.54 5.59 17.79
C LEU A 46 29.01 5.13 17.87
N ARG A 47 29.46 4.31 16.91
CA ARG A 47 30.87 3.89 16.80
C ARG A 47 31.85 5.01 16.46
N ARG A 48 31.36 6.14 15.92
CA ARG A 48 32.16 7.33 15.60
C ARG A 48 32.20 8.37 16.72
N GLY A 49 31.53 8.10 17.85
CA GLY A 49 31.49 9.01 18.99
C GLY A 49 30.44 10.12 18.86
N GLU A 50 29.54 10.04 17.87
CA GLU A 50 28.41 10.96 17.76
C GLU A 50 27.32 10.61 18.78
N THR A 51 26.63 11.64 19.28
CA THR A 51 25.51 11.49 20.22
C THR A 51 24.34 10.78 19.54
N PHE A 52 23.61 9.95 20.30
CA PHE A 52 22.41 9.26 19.79
C PHE A 52 21.37 10.23 19.21
N GLU A 53 21.26 11.44 19.79
CA GLU A 53 20.35 12.48 19.31
C GLU A 53 20.72 13.01 17.92
N ASP A 54 22.00 13.30 17.64
CA ASP A 54 22.44 13.80 16.33
C ASP A 54 22.26 12.76 15.22
N ALA A 55 22.45 11.48 15.55
CA ALA A 55 22.26 10.37 14.62
C ALA A 55 20.78 10.03 14.36
N PHE A 56 19.91 10.24 15.36
CA PHE A 56 18.48 9.93 15.28
C PHE A 56 17.66 11.08 14.69
N PHE A 57 18.06 12.33 14.96
CA PHE A 57 17.46 13.54 14.40
C PHE A 57 18.11 14.01 13.09
N ASP A 58 18.98 13.19 12.50
CA ASP A 58 19.54 13.47 11.18
C ASP A 58 18.39 13.72 10.19
N PHE A 59 18.24 14.98 9.79
CA PHE A 59 17.12 15.50 9.01
C PHE A 59 16.89 14.67 7.74
N SER A 60 17.96 14.10 7.18
CA SER A 60 17.93 13.20 6.03
C SER A 60 17.14 11.91 6.29
N THR A 61 17.29 11.31 7.46
CA THR A 61 16.57 10.08 7.83
C THR A 61 15.09 10.41 8.03
N SER A 62 14.77 11.44 8.81
CA SER A 62 13.38 11.83 9.09
C SER A 62 12.60 12.21 7.83
N VAL A 63 13.21 12.92 6.89
CA VAL A 63 12.57 13.28 5.61
C VAL A 63 12.30 12.05 4.75
N THR A 64 13.21 11.06 4.75
CA THR A 64 13.02 9.82 3.98
C THR A 64 11.83 9.01 4.50
N TRP A 65 11.71 8.87 5.83
CA TRP A 65 10.57 8.21 6.47
C TRP A 65 9.27 8.96 6.20
N MET A 66 9.26 10.30 6.32
CA MET A 66 8.06 11.09 6.06
C MET A 66 7.60 11.00 4.61
N PHE A 67 8.50 11.20 3.65
CA PHE A 67 8.14 11.19 2.22
C PHE A 67 7.54 9.85 1.78
N TRP A 68 8.18 8.73 2.16
CA TRP A 68 7.66 7.40 1.85
C TRP A 68 6.44 7.04 2.70
N GLY A 69 6.36 7.54 3.93
CA GLY A 69 5.21 7.39 4.81
C GLY A 69 3.93 7.97 4.22
N VAL A 70 4.00 9.11 3.53
CA VAL A 70 2.85 9.67 2.80
C VAL A 70 2.31 8.68 1.77
N GLY A 71 3.19 8.01 1.02
CA GLY A 71 2.79 7.00 0.04
C GLY A 71 2.02 5.83 0.67
N ILE A 72 2.46 5.36 1.84
CA ILE A 72 1.76 4.32 2.60
C ILE A 72 0.40 4.80 3.10
N ILE A 73 0.29 6.04 3.59
CA ILE A 73 -0.97 6.62 4.05
C ILE A 73 -1.96 6.72 2.90
N ILE A 74 -1.52 7.19 1.72
CA ILE A 74 -2.36 7.25 0.52
C ILE A 74 -2.81 5.85 0.12
N HIS A 75 -1.91 4.87 0.10
CA HIS A 75 -2.26 3.49 -0.24
C HIS A 75 -3.28 2.89 0.77
N ALA A 76 -3.10 3.16 2.06
CA ALA A 76 -4.05 2.77 3.09
C ALA A 76 -5.42 3.41 2.85
N PHE A 77 -5.46 4.71 2.52
CA PHE A 77 -6.70 5.42 2.20
C PHE A 77 -7.42 4.77 1.01
N VAL A 78 -6.69 4.47 -0.07
CA VAL A 78 -7.24 3.83 -1.27
C VAL A 78 -7.77 2.42 -0.99
N VAL A 79 -7.10 1.65 -0.14
CA VAL A 79 -7.47 0.24 0.13
C VAL A 79 -8.59 0.11 1.16
N PHE A 80 -8.59 0.95 2.20
CA PHE A 80 -9.51 0.80 3.34
C PHE A 80 -10.66 1.80 3.37
N ILE A 81 -10.43 3.04 2.91
CA ILE A 81 -11.36 4.15 3.08
C ILE A 81 -12.16 4.40 1.80
N LEU A 82 -11.50 4.45 0.64
CA LEU A 82 -12.16 4.67 -0.65
C LEU A 82 -13.35 3.72 -0.90
N PRO A 83 -13.22 2.39 -0.68
CA PRO A 83 -14.32 1.46 -0.92
C PRO A 83 -15.52 1.66 0.02
N LYS A 84 -15.28 2.22 1.23
CA LYS A 84 -16.35 2.56 2.18
C LYS A 84 -17.08 3.84 1.82
N ILE A 85 -16.37 4.83 1.26
CA ILE A 85 -16.95 6.14 0.89
C ILE A 85 -17.68 6.07 -0.44
N ILE A 86 -17.09 5.44 -1.45
CA ILE A 86 -17.58 5.44 -2.83
C ILE A 86 -18.65 4.34 -3.05
N GLY A 87 -18.66 3.31 -2.21
CA GLY A 87 -19.63 2.21 -2.27
C GLY A 87 -19.32 1.17 -3.35
N ASN A 88 -19.87 -0.04 -3.18
CA ASN A 88 -19.60 -1.18 -4.08
C ASN A 88 -20.12 -0.96 -5.51
N ASN A 89 -21.16 -0.15 -5.72
CA ASN A 89 -21.77 0.07 -7.03
C ASN A 89 -20.81 0.72 -8.04
N TRP A 90 -20.13 1.79 -7.64
CA TRP A 90 -19.16 2.45 -8.52
C TRP A 90 -17.96 1.55 -8.81
N GLU A 91 -17.54 0.72 -7.84
CA GLU A 91 -16.44 -0.22 -8.08
C GLU A 91 -16.84 -1.29 -9.11
N GLU A 92 -18.07 -1.82 -9.02
CA GLU A 92 -18.62 -2.76 -10.02
C GLU A 92 -18.77 -2.13 -11.40
N GLU A 93 -19.25 -0.88 -11.50
CA GLU A 93 -19.36 -0.15 -12.76
C GLU A 93 -17.98 0.07 -13.40
N LYS A 94 -16.98 0.46 -12.61
CA LYS A 94 -15.62 0.65 -13.12
C LYS A 94 -14.98 -0.66 -13.55
N ILE A 95 -15.22 -1.76 -12.84
CA ILE A 95 -14.73 -3.08 -13.24
C ILE A 95 -15.36 -3.50 -14.58
N LYS A 96 -16.67 -3.28 -14.76
CA LYS A 96 -17.34 -3.51 -16.04
C LYS A 96 -16.72 -2.68 -17.16
N GLN A 97 -16.52 -1.38 -16.93
CA GLN A 97 -15.86 -0.50 -17.91
C GLN A 97 -14.46 -1.01 -18.28
N PHE A 98 -13.62 -1.36 -17.29
CA PHE A 98 -12.28 -1.89 -17.56
C PHE A 98 -12.29 -3.21 -18.35
N MET A 99 -13.22 -4.13 -18.07
CA MET A 99 -13.35 -5.37 -18.85
C MET A 99 -13.82 -5.11 -20.28
N GLU A 100 -14.72 -4.14 -20.48
CA GLU A 100 -15.16 -3.70 -21.81
C GLU A 100 -14.02 -3.02 -22.59
N ASP A 101 -13.23 -2.16 -21.93
CA ASP A 101 -12.06 -1.50 -22.51
C ASP A 101 -10.96 -2.50 -22.88
N GLU A 102 -10.68 -3.50 -22.02
CA GLU A 102 -9.74 -4.59 -22.36
C GLU A 102 -10.24 -5.43 -23.53
N LYS A 103 -11.54 -5.75 -23.56
CA LYS A 103 -12.13 -6.49 -24.66
C LYS A 103 -11.98 -5.70 -25.97
N ASN A 104 -12.34 -4.42 -25.98
CA ASN A 104 -12.25 -3.57 -27.16
C ASN A 104 -10.80 -3.35 -27.62
N ASN A 105 -9.82 -3.24 -26.71
CA ASN A 105 -8.40 -3.13 -27.05
C ASN A 105 -7.78 -4.44 -27.57
N ASN A 106 -8.28 -5.61 -27.18
CA ASN A 106 -7.82 -6.90 -27.72
C ASN A 106 -8.43 -7.26 -29.10
N PHE A 107 -9.45 -6.53 -29.57
CA PHE A 107 -10.09 -6.73 -30.88
C PHE A 107 -9.64 -5.72 -31.95
N ASN A 108 -8.59 -4.93 -31.67
CA ASN A 108 -7.94 -4.01 -32.60
C ASN A 108 -6.46 -4.40 -32.77
#